data_AF-W9JJB0-F1
#
_entry.id   AF-W9JJB0-F1
#
_cell.length_a   1.000
_cell.length_b   1.000
_cell.length_c   1.000
_cell.angle_alpha   90.00
_cell.angle_beta   90.00
_cell.angle_gamma   90.00
#
_symmetry.space_group_name_H-M   'P 1'
#
loop_
_entity.id
_entity.type
_entity.pdbx_description
1 polymer ?
#
loop_
_entity_poly.entity_id
_entity_poly.type
_entity_poly.pdbx_seq_one_letter_code
_entity_poly.pdbx_strand_id
1 'polypeptide(L)'
;MNSLLVLALWAAGSCIAFSIANSYWSHLRYDAKRKTQGCQRAPRMPNKYPFAVDFFFAAIKADKKKKFPETIVKRYGKVRHAGAFEHYTLGNHDVSINDPRNIQTVLLTWFKESGLGGRRSNTFRPLLGNGIFAVDGPSWEHSRDILWPSQGVKFPIMDNKYTFSIQ
;
A
#
# COMPACT_ATOMS: atom_id res chain seq x y z
N MET A 1 41.82 4.50 11.23
CA MET A 1 40.53 5.24 11.19
C MET A 1 39.86 5.26 9.80
N ASN A 2 40.57 5.01 8.69
CA ASN A 2 40.00 5.14 7.34
C ASN A 2 39.28 3.89 6.80
N SER A 3 39.61 2.69 7.30
CA SER A 3 39.01 1.43 6.81
C SER A 3 37.50 1.34 7.10
N LEU A 4 37.04 1.80 8.27
CA LEU A 4 35.62 1.82 8.62
C LEU A 4 34.79 2.77 7.73
N LEU A 5 35.34 3.93 7.37
CA LEU A 5 34.66 4.87 6.48
C LEU A 5 34.54 4.32 5.05
N VAL A 6 35.58 3.65 4.56
CA VAL A 6 35.54 2.99 3.24
C VAL A 6 34.51 1.88 3.23
N LEU A 7 34.48 1.02 4.26
CA LEU A 7 33.45 -0.03 4.39
C LEU A 7 32.04 0.54 4.48
N ALA A 8 31.84 1.63 5.22
CA ALA A 8 30.54 2.30 5.31
C ALA A 8 30.07 2.86 3.96
N LEU A 9 30.97 3.44 3.17
CA LEU A 9 30.65 3.95 1.83
C LEU A 9 30.28 2.82 0.85
N TRP A 10 31.03 1.71 0.88
CA TRP A 10 30.69 0.53 0.07
C TRP A 10 29.36 -0.09 0.48
N ALA A 11 29.10 -0.22 1.78
CA ALA A 11 27.82 -0.71 2.29
C ALA A 11 26.66 0.21 1.87
N ALA A 12 26.81 1.53 2.03
CA ALA A 12 25.82 2.50 1.59
C ALA A 12 25.57 2.42 0.07
N GLY A 13 26.64 2.35 -0.74
CA GLY A 13 26.55 2.20 -2.19
C GLY A 13 25.82 0.91 -2.59
N SER A 14 26.15 -0.21 -1.94
CA SER A 14 25.48 -1.51 -2.16
C SER A 14 24.00 -1.46 -1.79
N CYS A 15 23.64 -0.86 -0.64
CA CYS A 15 22.25 -0.69 -0.22
C CYS A 15 21.45 0.18 -1.20
N ILE A 16 22.04 1.25 -1.71
CA ILE A 16 21.40 2.12 -2.72
C ILE A 16 21.19 1.35 -4.02
N ALA A 17 22.22 0.66 -4.52
CA ALA A 17 22.12 -0.14 -5.74
C ALA A 17 21.07 -1.24 -5.61
N PHE A 18 21.03 -1.94 -4.47
CA PHE A 18 20.02 -2.95 -4.18
C PHE A 18 18.60 -2.36 -4.15
N SER A 19 18.42 -1.20 -3.53
CA SER A 19 17.12 -0.52 -3.45
C SER A 19 16.61 -0.10 -4.84
N ILE A 20 17.51 0.42 -5.69
CA ILE A 20 17.20 0.79 -7.08
C ILE A 20 16.84 -0.45 -7.89
N ALA A 21 17.64 -1.52 -7.77
CA ALA A 21 17.35 -2.79 -8.43
C ALA A 21 15.99 -3.32 -8.00
N ASN A 22 15.71 -3.40 -6.69
CA ASN A 22 14.44 -3.91 -6.18
C ASN A 22 13.24 -3.06 -6.64
N SER A 23 13.38 -1.72 -6.64
CA SER A 23 12.37 -0.81 -7.20
C SER A 23 12.13 -1.15 -8.68
N TYR A 24 13.19 -1.27 -9.49
CA TYR A 24 13.07 -1.61 -10.91
C TYR A 24 12.43 -2.98 -11.14
N TRP A 25 12.84 -4.01 -10.39
CA TRP A 25 12.24 -5.34 -10.43
C TRP A 25 10.75 -5.32 -10.08
N SER A 26 10.34 -4.51 -9.10
CA SER A 26 8.94 -4.36 -8.72
C SER A 26 8.10 -3.77 -9.87
N HIS A 27 8.65 -2.80 -10.61
CA HIS A 27 7.99 -2.21 -11.77
C HIS A 27 7.82 -3.20 -12.92
N LEU A 28 8.87 -3.96 -13.22
CA LEU A 28 8.81 -4.97 -14.28
C LEU A 28 7.76 -6.04 -13.96
N ARG A 29 7.70 -6.51 -12.71
CA ARG A 29 6.70 -7.49 -12.27
C ARG A 29 5.29 -6.92 -12.34
N TYR A 30 5.10 -5.67 -11.94
CA TYR A 30 3.82 -4.99 -12.06
C TYR A 30 3.37 -4.85 -13.53
N ASP A 31 4.24 -4.36 -14.40
CA ASP A 31 3.93 -4.16 -15.82
C ASP A 31 3.67 -5.50 -16.53
N ALA A 32 4.38 -6.57 -16.16
CA ALA A 32 4.12 -7.92 -16.65
C ALA A 32 2.73 -8.40 -16.21
N LYS A 33 2.41 -8.33 -14.91
CA LYS A 33 1.11 -8.77 -14.37
C LYS A 33 -0.06 -7.96 -14.93
N ARG A 34 0.14 -6.65 -15.11
CA ARG A 34 -0.83 -5.76 -15.77
C ARG A 34 -1.17 -6.25 -17.18
N LYS A 35 -0.15 -6.60 -17.97
CA LYS A 35 -0.33 -7.08 -19.35
C LYS A 35 -1.08 -8.41 -19.39
N THR A 36 -0.75 -9.35 -18.49
CA THR A 36 -1.43 -10.66 -18.45
C THR A 36 -2.90 -10.54 -18.03
N GLN A 37 -3.24 -9.55 -17.19
CA GLN A 37 -4.61 -9.31 -16.71
C GLN A 37 -5.40 -8.34 -17.60
N GLY A 38 -4.83 -7.83 -18.70
CA GLY A 38 -5.50 -6.89 -19.61
C GLY A 38 -5.82 -5.52 -19.01
N CYS A 39 -5.22 -5.16 -17.87
CA CYS A 39 -5.57 -3.94 -17.14
C CYS A 39 -4.99 -2.67 -17.80
N GLN A 40 -5.73 -1.58 -17.74
CA GLN A 40 -5.22 -0.26 -18.13
C GLN A 40 -4.30 0.31 -17.05
N ARG A 41 -3.39 1.20 -17.45
CA ARG A 41 -2.50 1.88 -16.51
C ARG A 41 -3.27 2.99 -15.80
N ALA A 42 -3.25 3.02 -14.48
CA ALA A 42 -3.89 4.11 -13.75
C ALA A 42 -3.05 5.40 -13.89
N PRO A 43 -3.68 6.59 -13.90
CA PRO A 43 -2.95 7.85 -13.93
C PRO A 43 -1.93 7.96 -12.79
N ARG A 44 -0.71 8.41 -13.12
CA ARG A 44 0.36 8.55 -12.14
C ARG A 44 0.28 9.90 -11.46
N MET A 45 0.41 9.91 -10.14
CA MET A 45 0.55 11.11 -9.33
C MET A 45 1.78 11.90 -9.80
N PRO A 46 1.65 13.20 -10.11
CA PRO A 46 2.79 14.02 -10.49
C PRO A 46 3.74 14.18 -9.29
N ASN A 47 5.00 13.83 -9.49
CA ASN A 47 6.08 13.98 -8.52
C ASN A 47 7.18 14.87 -9.14
N LYS A 48 7.77 15.75 -8.33
CA LYS A 48 8.81 16.69 -8.81
C LYS A 48 10.18 16.01 -8.95
N TYR A 49 10.48 15.03 -8.11
CA TYR A 49 11.77 14.36 -8.02
C TYR A 49 11.63 12.83 -8.22
N PRO A 50 12.68 12.13 -8.68
CA PRO A 50 12.66 10.67 -8.81
C PRO A 50 12.40 9.99 -7.46
N PHE A 51 11.87 8.76 -7.48
CA PHE A 51 11.51 7.99 -6.28
C PHE A 51 10.50 8.66 -5.32
N ALA A 52 9.87 9.78 -5.74
CA ALA A 52 8.94 10.57 -4.94
C ALA A 52 9.50 11.07 -3.59
N VAL A 53 10.79 11.42 -3.56
CA VAL A 53 11.39 12.05 -2.37
C VAL A 53 10.74 13.39 -2.03
N ASP A 54 10.18 14.10 -3.02
CA ASP A 54 9.38 15.30 -2.80
C ASP A 54 8.19 15.04 -1.87
N PHE A 55 7.47 13.94 -2.10
CA PHE A 55 6.36 13.53 -1.25
C PHE A 55 6.83 13.20 0.17
N PHE A 56 7.94 12.47 0.29
CA PHE A 56 8.46 12.04 1.57
C PHE A 56 8.87 13.22 2.46
N PHE A 57 9.61 14.19 1.93
CA PHE A 57 9.96 15.40 2.70
C PHE A 57 8.75 16.28 3.00
N ALA A 58 7.79 16.38 2.07
CA ALA A 58 6.54 17.08 2.31
C ALA A 58 5.71 16.41 3.42
N ALA A 59 5.67 15.08 3.46
CA ALA A 59 5.04 14.29 4.48
C ALA A 59 5.66 14.55 5.86
N ILE A 60 6.99 14.47 5.99
CA ILE A 60 7.69 14.76 7.26
C ILE A 60 7.42 16.19 7.72
N LYS A 61 7.45 17.17 6.79
CA LYS A 61 7.17 18.57 7.12
C LYS A 61 5.73 18.77 7.58
N ALA A 62 4.77 18.07 6.97
CA ALA A 62 3.36 18.13 7.34
C ALA A 62 3.10 17.45 8.68
N ASP A 63 3.75 16.32 8.94
CA ASP A 63 3.66 15.57 10.19
C ASP A 63 4.18 16.39 11.38
N LYS A 64 5.36 17.03 11.24
CA LYS A 64 5.88 17.99 12.23
C LYS A 64 4.92 19.15 12.52
N LYS A 65 4.07 19.51 11.55
CA LYS A 65 3.04 20.56 11.69
C LYS A 65 1.68 20.01 12.10
N LYS A 66 1.54 18.70 12.37
CA LYS A 66 0.28 18.00 12.64
C LYS A 66 -0.78 18.22 11.55
N LYS A 67 -0.34 18.40 10.30
CA LYS A 67 -1.17 18.67 9.11
C LYS A 67 -1.05 17.59 8.03
N PHE A 68 -0.67 16.38 8.44
CA PHE A 68 -0.47 15.26 7.51
C PHE A 68 -1.77 14.86 6.79
N PRO A 69 -2.90 14.63 7.49
CA PRO A 69 -4.15 14.24 6.83
C PRO A 69 -4.62 15.25 5.78
N GLU A 70 -4.58 16.55 6.08
CA GLU A 70 -5.00 17.61 5.16
C GLU A 70 -4.08 17.68 3.94
N THR A 71 -2.78 17.44 4.13
CA THR A 71 -1.81 17.37 3.03
C THR A 71 -2.12 16.22 2.08
N ILE A 72 -2.48 15.06 2.62
CA ILE A 72 -2.85 13.89 1.82
C ILE A 72 -4.16 14.14 1.07
N VAL A 73 -5.20 14.65 1.74
CA VAL A 73 -6.48 14.99 1.10
C VAL A 73 -6.28 15.98 -0.04
N LYS A 74 -5.48 17.04 0.18
CA LYS A 74 -5.16 18.02 -0.88
C LYS A 74 -4.39 17.39 -2.04
N ARG A 75 -3.46 16.47 -1.77
CA ARG A 75 -2.68 15.78 -2.81
C ARG A 75 -3.58 14.86 -3.64
N TYR A 76 -4.38 14.04 -2.98
CA TYR A 76 -5.30 13.09 -3.65
C TYR A 76 -6.45 13.81 -4.36
N GLY A 77 -6.85 14.99 -3.88
CA GLY A 77 -7.80 15.86 -4.57
C GLY A 77 -7.41 16.20 -6.01
N LYS A 78 -6.10 16.28 -6.31
CA LYS A 78 -5.60 16.58 -7.68
C LYS A 78 -5.91 15.49 -8.71
N VAL A 79 -6.06 14.25 -8.25
CA VAL A 79 -6.29 13.06 -9.10
C VAL A 79 -7.62 12.38 -8.76
N ARG A 80 -8.51 13.10 -8.04
CA ARG A 80 -9.80 12.55 -7.60
C ARG A 80 -10.67 12.05 -8.75
N HIS A 81 -10.54 12.67 -9.93
CA HIS A 81 -11.29 12.30 -11.14
C HIS A 81 -10.90 10.94 -11.74
N ALA A 82 -9.75 10.36 -11.36
CA ALA A 82 -9.19 9.18 -12.01
C ALA A 82 -9.76 7.83 -11.55
N GLY A 83 -10.54 7.76 -10.46
CA GLY A 83 -11.06 6.49 -9.90
C GLY A 83 -10.00 5.60 -9.21
N ALA A 84 -8.79 5.59 -9.73
CA ALA A 84 -7.58 5.00 -9.15
C ALA A 84 -6.35 5.76 -9.66
N PHE A 85 -5.27 5.78 -8.88
CA PHE A 85 -4.02 6.42 -9.29
C PHE A 85 -2.80 5.69 -8.74
N GLU A 86 -1.73 5.70 -9.54
CA GLU A 86 -0.41 5.21 -9.12
C GLU A 86 0.36 6.32 -8.40
N HIS A 87 1.00 6.01 -7.29
CA HIS A 87 1.96 6.88 -6.64
C HIS A 87 3.19 6.09 -6.19
N TYR A 88 4.18 6.83 -5.75
CA TYR A 88 5.46 6.27 -5.34
C TYR A 88 5.77 6.77 -3.93
N THR A 89 6.32 5.89 -3.11
CA THR A 89 6.78 6.22 -1.76
C THR A 89 8.18 5.66 -1.57
N LEU A 90 9.19 6.53 -1.63
CA LEU A 90 10.61 6.15 -1.55
C LEU A 90 10.98 5.04 -2.55
N GLY A 91 10.47 5.15 -3.79
CA GLY A 91 10.72 4.18 -4.86
C GLY A 91 9.85 2.92 -4.84
N ASN A 92 9.01 2.74 -3.81
CA ASN A 92 7.98 1.71 -3.84
C ASN A 92 6.79 2.17 -4.68
N HIS A 93 6.30 1.28 -5.54
CA HIS A 93 5.11 1.50 -6.35
C HIS A 93 3.85 1.19 -5.54
N ASP A 94 2.91 2.12 -5.54
CA ASP A 94 1.64 2.00 -4.83
C ASP A 94 0.47 2.40 -5.73
N VAL A 95 -0.63 1.66 -5.64
CA VAL A 95 -1.90 2.01 -6.30
C VAL A 95 -2.91 2.38 -5.23
N SER A 96 -3.46 3.58 -5.33
CA SER A 96 -4.54 4.05 -4.47
C SER A 96 -5.84 4.09 -5.25
N ILE A 97 -6.87 3.48 -4.68
CA ILE A 97 -8.21 3.39 -5.27
C ILE A 97 -9.11 4.39 -4.53
N ASN A 98 -9.87 5.19 -5.27
CA ASN A 98 -10.79 6.18 -4.70
C ASN A 98 -12.25 6.00 -5.17
N ASP A 99 -12.52 5.26 -6.25
CA ASP A 99 -13.88 4.90 -6.68
C ASP A 99 -14.45 3.82 -5.73
N PRO A 100 -15.59 4.08 -5.05
CA PRO A 100 -16.25 3.10 -4.18
C PRO A 100 -16.52 1.76 -4.86
N ARG A 101 -16.84 1.75 -6.15
CA ARG A 101 -17.12 0.51 -6.90
C ARG A 101 -15.87 -0.34 -7.02
N ASN A 102 -14.74 0.26 -7.36
CA ASN A 102 -13.46 -0.44 -7.46
C ASN A 102 -12.99 -0.95 -6.09
N ILE A 103 -13.21 -0.18 -5.02
CA ILE A 103 -12.91 -0.63 -3.65
C ILE A 103 -13.75 -1.86 -3.31
N GLN A 104 -15.05 -1.84 -3.61
CA GLN A 104 -15.94 -2.97 -3.37
C GLN A 104 -15.51 -4.20 -4.17
N THR A 105 -15.18 -4.04 -5.45
CA THR A 105 -14.66 -5.14 -6.27
C THR A 105 -13.39 -5.73 -5.66
N VAL A 106 -12.42 -4.89 -5.28
CA VAL A 106 -11.17 -5.38 -4.69
C VAL A 106 -11.41 -6.13 -3.37
N LEU A 107 -12.31 -5.63 -2.53
CA LEU A 107 -12.62 -6.26 -1.23
C LEU A 107 -13.47 -7.53 -1.33
N LEU A 108 -14.37 -7.62 -2.31
CA LEU A 108 -15.26 -8.78 -2.45
C LEU A 108 -14.66 -9.90 -3.30
N THR A 109 -14.07 -9.57 -4.44
CA THR A 109 -13.59 -10.57 -5.40
C THR A 109 -12.08 -10.79 -5.31
N TRP A 110 -11.30 -9.73 -5.17
CA TRP A 110 -9.82 -9.83 -5.22
C TRP A 110 -9.16 -9.99 -3.85
N PHE A 111 -9.91 -9.92 -2.74
CA PHE A 111 -9.31 -10.01 -1.41
C PHE A 111 -8.66 -11.37 -1.16
N LYS A 112 -9.26 -12.47 -1.66
CA LYS A 112 -8.68 -13.82 -1.57
C LYS A 112 -7.34 -13.95 -2.31
N GLU A 113 -7.16 -13.20 -3.40
CA GLU A 113 -5.93 -13.23 -4.20
C GLU A 113 -4.88 -12.20 -3.77
N SER A 114 -5.31 -11.07 -3.21
CA SER A 114 -4.42 -9.97 -2.82
C SER A 114 -3.97 -10.04 -1.36
N GLY A 115 -4.81 -10.55 -0.47
CA GLY A 115 -4.56 -10.61 0.98
C GLY A 115 -4.23 -9.25 1.59
N LEU A 116 -3.72 -9.27 2.82
CA LEU A 116 -3.16 -8.11 3.49
C LEU A 116 -1.83 -7.66 2.86
N GLY A 117 -1.15 -8.59 2.19
CA GLY A 117 0.10 -8.37 1.48
C GLY A 117 1.34 -8.33 2.38
N GLY A 118 2.49 -8.67 1.81
CA GLY A 118 3.74 -8.85 2.57
C GLY A 118 4.22 -7.61 3.31
N ARG A 119 3.95 -6.40 2.80
CA ARG A 119 4.35 -5.14 3.47
C ARG A 119 3.65 -4.96 4.80
N ARG A 120 2.33 -5.20 4.84
CA ARG A 120 1.55 -5.08 6.07
C ARG A 120 1.98 -6.16 7.06
N SER A 121 2.06 -7.40 6.60
CA SER A 121 2.51 -8.52 7.42
C SER A 121 3.89 -8.27 8.05
N ASN A 122 4.89 -7.90 7.26
CA ASN A 122 6.24 -7.66 7.75
C ASN A 122 6.35 -6.49 8.73
N THR A 123 5.45 -5.50 8.63
CA THR A 123 5.44 -4.34 9.52
C THR A 123 4.81 -4.67 10.88
N PHE A 124 3.68 -5.40 10.87
CA PHE A 124 2.92 -5.67 12.10
C PHE A 124 3.40 -6.93 12.82
N ARG A 125 3.96 -7.92 12.12
CA ARG A 125 4.38 -9.20 12.71
C ARG A 125 5.40 -9.07 13.85
N PRO A 126 6.42 -8.19 13.80
CA PRO A 126 7.34 -8.00 14.93
C PRO A 126 6.68 -7.40 16.17
N LEU A 127 5.60 -6.63 16.00
CA LEU A 127 4.93 -5.92 17.09
C LEU A 127 3.78 -6.72 17.69
N LEU A 128 3.00 -7.40 16.84
CA LEU A 128 1.72 -8.03 17.20
C LEU A 128 1.70 -9.54 16.95
N GLY A 129 2.83 -10.12 16.53
CA GLY A 129 2.93 -11.54 16.21
C GLY A 129 2.06 -11.94 15.01
N ASN A 130 1.67 -13.21 14.98
CA ASN A 130 0.80 -13.78 13.96
C ASN A 130 -0.69 -13.50 14.28
N GLY A 131 -1.06 -12.22 14.35
CA GLY A 131 -2.44 -11.79 14.59
C GLY A 131 -3.19 -11.33 13.34
N ILE A 132 -4.41 -10.81 13.52
CA ILE A 132 -5.31 -10.34 12.43
C ILE A 132 -4.71 -9.30 11.46
N PHE A 133 -3.59 -8.68 11.82
CA PHE A 133 -2.90 -7.68 11.00
C PHE A 133 -1.71 -8.24 10.22
N ALA A 134 -1.32 -9.49 10.50
CA ALA A 134 -0.08 -10.07 10.01
C ALA A 134 -0.25 -11.39 9.24
N VAL A 135 -1.36 -12.10 9.41
CA VAL A 135 -1.65 -13.35 8.70
C VAL A 135 -2.82 -13.21 7.74
N ASP A 136 -2.81 -14.00 6.68
CA ASP A 136 -3.89 -14.14 5.69
C ASP A 136 -4.49 -15.56 5.74
N GLY A 137 -5.69 -15.75 5.18
CA GLY A 137 -6.31 -17.07 5.03
C GLY A 137 -6.89 -17.67 6.32
N PRO A 138 -6.87 -19.00 6.50
CA PRO A 138 -7.50 -19.66 7.66
C PRO A 138 -6.97 -19.19 9.01
N SER A 139 -5.67 -18.85 9.10
CA SER A 139 -5.09 -18.30 10.32
C SER A 139 -5.64 -16.91 10.67
N TRP A 140 -5.99 -16.11 9.65
CA TRP A 140 -6.67 -14.84 9.83
C TRP A 140 -8.10 -15.02 10.32
N GLU A 141 -8.85 -15.96 9.73
CA GLU A 141 -10.22 -16.28 10.16
C GLU A 141 -10.25 -16.73 11.62
N HIS A 142 -9.35 -17.64 12.00
CA HIS A 142 -9.20 -18.08 13.39
C HIS A 142 -8.87 -16.92 14.34
N SER A 143 -7.93 -16.06 13.97
CA SER A 143 -7.55 -14.89 14.79
C SER A 143 -8.70 -13.88 14.92
N ARG A 144 -9.48 -13.70 13.85
CA ARG A 144 -10.66 -12.83 13.82
C ARG A 144 -11.76 -13.37 14.72
N ASP A 145 -12.01 -14.68 14.66
CA ASP A 145 -13.07 -15.33 15.41
C ASP A 145 -12.79 -15.36 16.93
N ILE A 146 -11.52 -15.23 17.34
CA ILE A 146 -11.16 -15.04 18.75
C ILE A 146 -11.45 -13.60 19.22
N LEU A 147 -11.18 -12.60 18.37
CA LEU A 147 -11.34 -11.18 18.73
C LEU A 147 -12.80 -10.72 18.66
N TRP A 148 -13.56 -11.21 17.68
CA TRP A 148 -14.94 -10.79 17.42
C TRP A 148 -15.90 -10.98 18.60
N PRO A 149 -15.88 -12.09 19.36
CA PRO A 149 -16.77 -12.30 20.50
C PRO A 149 -16.52 -11.32 21.65
N SER A 150 -15.28 -10.84 21.80
CA SER A 150 -14.89 -9.92 22.88
C SER A 150 -15.29 -8.47 22.61
N GLN A 151 -15.53 -8.11 21.34
CA GLN A 151 -16.00 -6.80 20.94
C GLN A 151 -17.51 -6.89 20.81
N GLY A 152 -18.26 -6.54 21.86
CA GLY A 152 -19.73 -6.55 21.89
C GLY A 152 -20.44 -5.61 20.88
N VAL A 153 -19.78 -5.29 19.77
CA VAL A 153 -20.27 -4.48 18.66
C VAL A 153 -20.87 -5.42 17.61
N LYS A 154 -22.19 -5.57 17.64
CA LYS A 154 -22.94 -6.08 16.48
C LYS A 154 -22.82 -5.02 15.39
N PHE A 155 -21.87 -5.18 14.48
CA PHE A 155 -21.93 -4.44 13.23
C PHE A 155 -23.18 -4.91 12.49
N PRO A 156 -24.10 -4.00 12.11
CA PRO A 156 -25.13 -4.39 11.15
C PRO A 156 -24.38 -4.89 9.93
N ILE A 157 -24.50 -6.20 9.66
CA ILE A 157 -24.13 -6.75 8.36
C ILE A 157 -24.82 -5.83 7.38
N MET A 158 -24.04 -5.13 6.56
CA MET A 158 -24.54 -4.18 5.57
C MET A 158 -25.75 -4.81 4.92
N ASP A 159 -26.96 -4.33 5.27
CA ASP A 159 -28.18 -4.82 4.67
C ASP A 159 -27.96 -4.76 3.17
N ASN A 160 -28.31 -5.86 2.51
CA ASN A 160 -27.99 -6.22 1.14
C ASN A 160 -28.56 -5.25 0.07
N LYS A 161 -28.84 -3.99 0.43
CA LYS A 161 -29.36 -2.91 -0.42
C LYS A 161 -28.35 -2.40 -1.45
N TYR A 162 -27.09 -2.83 -1.40
CA TYR A 162 -26.08 -2.58 -2.44
C TYR A 162 -25.66 -3.84 -3.18
N THR A 163 -26.56 -4.83 -3.31
CA THR A 163 -26.42 -5.89 -4.31
C THR A 163 -26.70 -5.29 -5.68
N PHE A 164 -25.69 -4.64 -6.27
CA PHE A 164 -25.75 -4.28 -7.67
C PHE A 164 -25.35 -5.51 -8.49
N SER A 165 -26.31 -5.98 -9.29
CA SER A 165 -26.12 -7.02 -10.28
C SER A 165 -24.95 -6.67 -11.17
N ILE A 166 -23.92 -7.51 -11.17
CA ILE A 166 -22.87 -7.47 -12.18
C ILE A 166 -23.54 -7.89 -13.49
N GLN A 167 -23.80 -6.94 -14.39
CA GLN A 167 -24.04 -7.22 -15.81
C GLN A 167 -22.70 -7.34 -16.53
#